data_AF-A0AAV0EBS0-F1
#
_entry.id   AF-A0AAV0EBS0-F1
#
_cell.length_a   1.000
_cell.length_b   1.000
_cell.length_c   1.000
_cell.angle_alpha   90.00
_cell.angle_beta   90.00
_cell.angle_gamma   90.00
#
_symmetry.space_group_name_H-M   'P 1'
#
loop_
_entity.id
_entity.type
_entity.pdbx_description
1 polymer ?
#
loop_
_entity_poly.entity_id
_entity_poly.type
_entity_poly.pdbx_seq_one_letter_code
_entity_poly.pdbx_strand_id
1 'polypeptide(L)'
;MSSASSSPARKGRTITLDYEPAVYCYCALKAPLCVARESGRTFYGCQKWKVGCGYFVWKDSLESRYAVHGEEVNQDMFEGKSMISKLADQLSGVQGKIECLQEVVETEAKDAKKFRKVVGVAVIAVLGFLTMVYCNQLQM
;
A
#
# COMPACT_ATOMS: atom_id res chain seq x y z
N MET A 1 34.98 10.32 -44.20
CA MET A 1 33.74 9.71 -44.75
C MET A 1 33.00 9.09 -43.57
N SER A 2 31.98 9.78 -43.06
CA SER A 2 31.26 9.41 -41.85
C SER A 2 30.05 8.54 -42.23
N SER A 3 30.11 7.26 -41.91
CA SER A 3 29.04 6.30 -42.21
C SER A 3 27.93 6.43 -41.17
N ALA A 4 26.79 6.99 -41.58
CA ALA A 4 25.57 7.03 -40.77
C ALA A 4 24.91 5.64 -40.74
N SER A 5 24.85 5.01 -39.57
CA SER A 5 24.13 3.76 -39.36
C SER A 5 22.64 4.04 -39.14
N SER A 6 21.83 3.92 -40.18
CA SER A 6 20.38 3.94 -40.09
C SER A 6 19.88 2.58 -39.56
N SER A 7 19.44 2.56 -38.30
CA SER A 7 18.76 1.39 -37.73
C SER A 7 17.30 1.34 -38.21
N PRO A 8 16.81 0.25 -38.83
CA PRO A 8 15.45 0.18 -39.32
C PRO A 8 14.44 0.04 -38.17
N ALA A 9 13.38 0.86 -38.21
CA ALA A 9 12.26 0.82 -37.29
C ALA A 9 11.56 -0.55 -37.37
N ARG A 10 11.65 -1.34 -36.29
CA ARG A 10 10.95 -2.63 -36.19
C ARG A 10 9.45 -2.37 -36.04
N LYS A 11 8.68 -2.80 -37.03
CA LYS A 11 7.21 -3.00 -36.93
C LYS A 11 6.91 -3.72 -35.61
N GLY A 12 5.99 -3.15 -34.82
CA GLY A 12 5.56 -3.66 -33.53
C GLY A 12 5.30 -5.15 -33.58
N ARG A 13 6.24 -5.92 -33.04
CA ARG A 13 6.08 -7.34 -32.81
C ARG A 13 5.12 -7.42 -31.64
N THR A 14 3.88 -7.88 -31.86
CA THR A 14 2.97 -8.26 -30.78
C THR A 14 3.72 -9.28 -29.93
N ILE A 15 4.23 -8.84 -28.79
CA ILE A 15 4.83 -9.73 -27.81
C ILE A 15 3.63 -10.43 -27.19
N THR A 16 3.29 -11.61 -27.71
CA THR A 16 2.55 -12.59 -26.93
C THR A 16 3.44 -12.91 -25.73
N LEU A 17 3.22 -12.16 -24.66
CA LEU A 17 3.66 -12.51 -23.31
C LEU A 17 2.80 -13.70 -22.88
N ASP A 18 2.96 -14.83 -23.57
CA ASP A 18 2.52 -16.13 -23.09
C ASP A 18 3.46 -16.45 -21.92
N TYR A 19 3.16 -15.84 -20.78
CA TYR A 19 3.89 -16.07 -19.54
C TYR A 19 3.60 -17.49 -19.12
N GLU A 20 4.48 -18.41 -19.51
CA GLU A 20 4.41 -19.78 -19.02
C GLU A 20 4.48 -19.73 -17.48
N PRO A 21 3.47 -20.28 -16.78
CA PRO A 21 3.33 -20.09 -15.34
C PRO A 21 4.60 -20.56 -14.62
N ALA A 22 5.09 -19.73 -13.70
CA ALA A 22 6.27 -20.07 -12.92
C ALA A 22 5.93 -21.19 -11.93
N VAL A 23 6.23 -22.44 -12.31
CA VAL A 23 6.11 -23.61 -11.44
C VAL A 23 7.36 -23.72 -10.58
N TYR A 24 7.19 -23.86 -9.26
CA TYR A 24 8.29 -24.02 -8.30
C TYR A 24 8.25 -25.41 -7.67
N CYS A 25 9.43 -25.98 -7.45
CA CYS A 25 9.56 -27.24 -6.69
C CYS A 25 9.55 -26.98 -5.17
N TYR A 26 9.53 -28.04 -4.35
CA TYR A 26 9.58 -27.93 -2.89
C TYR A 26 10.86 -27.27 -2.33
N CYS A 27 11.91 -27.14 -3.13
CA CYS A 27 13.10 -26.37 -2.76
C CYS A 27 12.93 -24.85 -2.97
N ALA A 28 11.73 -24.37 -3.32
CA ALA A 28 11.46 -22.98 -3.73
C ALA A 28 12.29 -22.50 -4.94
N LEU A 29 12.76 -23.44 -5.77
CA LEU A 29 13.47 -23.16 -7.01
C LEU A 29 12.53 -23.36 -8.20
N LYS A 30 12.67 -22.52 -9.24
CA LYS A 30 11.90 -22.64 -10.48
C LYS A 30 12.15 -24.00 -11.13
N ALA A 31 11.08 -24.77 -11.36
CA ALA A 31 11.16 -26.08 -11.98
C ALA A 31 11.33 -25.91 -13.51
N PRO A 32 12.42 -26.40 -14.14
CA PRO A 32 12.59 -26.37 -15.58
C PRO A 32 11.59 -27.31 -16.27
N LEU A 33 11.12 -26.90 -17.45
CA LEU A 33 10.37 -27.76 -18.37
C LEU A 33 11.34 -28.74 -19.05
N CYS A 34 11.07 -30.02 -18.89
CA CYS A 34 11.87 -31.13 -19.41
C CYS A 34 11.01 -32.03 -20.30
N VAL A 35 11.64 -32.78 -21.21
CA VAL A 35 10.98 -33.76 -22.08
C VAL A 35 11.40 -35.16 -21.66
N ALA A 36 10.44 -36.04 -21.38
CA ALA A 36 10.70 -37.44 -21.07
C ALA A 36 11.16 -38.21 -22.31
N ARG A 37 12.29 -38.92 -22.23
CA ARG A 37 12.89 -39.61 -23.39
C ARG A 37 12.02 -40.74 -23.94
N GLU A 38 11.32 -41.45 -23.07
CA GLU A 38 10.55 -42.64 -23.44
C GLU A 38 9.19 -42.29 -24.06
N SER A 39 8.55 -41.22 -23.59
CA SER A 39 7.19 -40.85 -24.00
C SER A 39 7.11 -39.59 -24.86
N GLY A 40 8.18 -38.78 -24.92
CA GLY A 40 8.16 -37.46 -25.56
C GLY A 40 7.30 -36.42 -24.83
N ARG A 41 6.72 -36.78 -23.68
CA ARG A 41 5.85 -35.88 -22.91
C ARG A 41 6.66 -34.87 -22.11
N THR A 42 6.10 -33.68 -21.92
CA THR A 42 6.76 -32.60 -21.18
C THR A 42 6.36 -32.61 -19.70
N PHE A 43 7.31 -32.34 -18.81
CA PHE A 43 7.11 -32.32 -17.37
C PHE A 43 7.96 -31.23 -16.71
N TYR A 44 7.54 -30.76 -15.54
CA TYR A 44 8.34 -29.91 -14.67
C TYR A 44 9.02 -30.75 -13.60
N GLY A 45 10.33 -30.61 -13.46
CA GLY A 45 11.14 -31.38 -12.51
C GLY A 45 11.97 -30.50 -11.57
N CYS A 46 12.42 -31.04 -10.44
CA CYS A 46 13.40 -30.35 -9.60
C CYS A 46 14.75 -30.20 -10.34
N GLN A 47 15.34 -29.00 -10.31
CA GLN A 47 16.69 -28.76 -10.88
C GLN A 47 17.77 -29.66 -10.25
N LYS A 48 17.61 -29.99 -8.96
CA LYS A 48 18.55 -30.83 -8.20
C LYS A 48 18.19 -32.32 -8.28
N TRP A 49 17.85 -32.87 -9.44
CA TRP A 49 17.27 -34.23 -9.55
C TRP A 49 18.03 -35.37 -8.84
N LYS A 50 19.37 -35.28 -8.68
CA LYS A 50 20.18 -36.29 -7.96
C LYS A 50 20.08 -36.24 -6.43
N VAL A 51 19.89 -35.04 -5.85
CA VAL A 51 19.98 -34.80 -4.39
C VAL A 51 18.84 -33.88 -3.90
N GLY A 52 17.82 -33.72 -4.73
CA GLY A 52 16.76 -32.72 -4.57
C GLY A 52 15.50 -33.31 -3.96
N CYS A 53 14.44 -32.51 -3.95
CA CYS A 53 13.16 -32.89 -3.36
C CYS A 53 12.34 -33.91 -4.18
N GLY A 54 12.85 -34.41 -5.31
CA GLY A 54 12.12 -35.36 -6.17
C GLY A 54 10.86 -34.78 -6.85
N TYR A 55 10.66 -33.46 -6.83
CA TYR A 55 9.49 -32.84 -7.46
C TYR A 55 9.38 -33.19 -8.94
N PHE A 56 8.20 -33.66 -9.35
CA PHE A 56 7.86 -34.06 -10.71
C PHE A 56 6.36 -33.86 -10.95
N VAL A 57 6.01 -33.18 -12.05
CA VAL A 57 4.62 -33.03 -12.47
C VAL A 57 4.53 -32.94 -14.00
N TRP A 58 3.59 -33.65 -14.62
CA TRP A 58 3.33 -33.55 -16.06
C TRP A 58 2.73 -32.18 -16.41
N LYS A 59 3.16 -31.59 -17.53
CA LYS A 59 2.66 -30.28 -17.99
C LYS A 59 1.14 -30.30 -18.18
N ASP A 60 0.63 -31.34 -18.85
CA ASP A 60 -0.79 -31.54 -19.15
C ASP A 60 -1.65 -31.61 -17.87
N SER A 61 -1.10 -32.15 -16.78
CA SER A 61 -1.82 -32.23 -15.49
C SER A 61 -1.98 -30.88 -14.81
N LEU A 62 -1.08 -29.93 -15.08
CA LEU A 62 -1.22 -28.55 -14.60
C LEU A 62 -2.23 -27.80 -15.45
N GLU A 63 -2.16 -27.90 -16.77
CA GLU A 63 -3.09 -27.24 -17.70
C GLU A 63 -4.54 -27.63 -17.41
N SER A 64 -4.80 -28.91 -17.13
CA SER A 64 -6.14 -29.37 -16.73
C SER A 64 -6.64 -28.75 -15.42
N ARG A 65 -5.78 -28.53 -14.42
CA ARG A 65 -6.17 -27.87 -13.17
C ARG A 65 -6.47 -26.38 -13.36
N TYR A 66 -5.72 -25.71 -14.23
CA TYR A 66 -5.96 -24.30 -14.54
C TYR A 66 -7.22 -24.09 -15.39
N ALA A 67 -7.53 -25.03 -16.29
CA ALA A 67 -8.75 -24.96 -17.09
C ALA A 67 -10.04 -24.98 -16.25
N VAL A 68 -10.01 -25.65 -15.09
CA VAL A 68 -11.18 -25.76 -14.19
C VAL A 68 -11.41 -24.48 -13.36
N HIS A 69 -10.38 -23.68 -13.10
CA HIS A 69 -10.51 -22.41 -12.36
C HIS A 69 -10.61 -21.16 -13.25
N GLY A 70 -10.71 -21.30 -14.57
CA GLY A 70 -10.88 -20.16 -15.47
C GLY A 70 -12.21 -19.41 -15.31
N GLU A 71 -13.25 -20.05 -14.75
CA GLU A 71 -14.59 -19.46 -14.59
C GLU A 71 -14.89 -18.94 -13.17
N GLU A 72 -14.28 -19.48 -12.11
CA GLU A 72 -14.61 -19.10 -10.72
C GLU A 72 -13.84 -17.87 -10.19
N VAL A 73 -12.74 -17.45 -10.81
CA VAL A 73 -11.95 -16.30 -10.34
C VAL A 73 -12.72 -14.98 -10.43
N ASN A 74 -13.84 -14.93 -11.17
CA ASN A 74 -14.72 -13.76 -11.18
C ASN A 74 -15.55 -13.60 -9.91
N GLN A 75 -15.83 -14.68 -9.17
CA GLN A 75 -16.72 -14.64 -8.01
C GLN A 75 -15.99 -14.12 -6.76
N ASP A 76 -14.78 -14.62 -6.50
CA ASP A 76 -13.97 -14.17 -5.35
C ASP A 76 -13.48 -12.73 -5.53
N MET A 77 -13.22 -12.31 -6.78
CA MET A 77 -12.87 -10.92 -7.08
C MET A 77 -14.05 -9.96 -6.87
N PHE A 78 -15.30 -10.43 -6.97
CA PHE A 78 -16.49 -9.64 -6.67
C PHE A 78 -16.67 -9.44 -5.17
N GLU A 79 -16.43 -10.47 -4.36
CA GLU A 79 -16.46 -10.34 -2.90
C GLU A 79 -15.37 -9.40 -2.38
N GLY A 80 -14.16 -9.49 -2.93
CA GLY A 80 -13.07 -8.56 -2.60
C GLY A 80 -13.43 -7.10 -2.88
N LYS A 81 -14.06 -6.81 -4.02
CA LYS A 81 -14.52 -5.45 -4.36
C LYS A 81 -15.59 -4.94 -3.40
N SER A 82 -16.50 -5.80 -2.95
CA SER A 82 -17.52 -5.43 -1.95
C SER A 82 -16.92 -5.08 -0.58
N MET A 83 -15.88 -5.80 -0.15
CA MET A 83 -15.18 -5.44 1.09
C MET A 83 -14.42 -4.12 0.96
N ILE A 84 -13.78 -3.88 -0.19
CA ILE A 84 -13.05 -2.62 -0.45
C ILE A 84 -14.00 -1.42 -0.41
N SER A 85 -15.21 -1.53 -0.98
CA SER A 85 -16.18 -0.42 -0.94
C SER A 85 -16.64 -0.12 0.49
N LYS A 86 -16.91 -1.16 1.31
CA LYS A 86 -17.27 -0.99 2.72
C LYS A 86 -16.15 -0.30 3.52
N LEU A 87 -14.89 -0.64 3.25
CA LEU A 87 -13.75 0.04 3.88
C LEU A 87 -13.65 1.50 3.46
N ALA A 88 -13.86 1.80 2.17
CA ALA A 88 -13.83 3.17 1.66
C ALA A 88 -14.92 4.05 2.31
N ASP A 89 -16.13 3.50 2.49
CA ASP A 89 -17.23 4.18 3.18
C ASP A 89 -16.92 4.44 4.67
N GLN A 90 -16.24 3.50 5.33
CA GLN A 90 -15.81 3.73 6.71
C GLN A 90 -14.70 4.78 6.82
N LEU A 91 -13.75 4.79 5.87
CA LEU A 91 -12.68 5.78 5.79
C LEU A 91 -13.22 7.20 5.57
N SER A 92 -14.21 7.37 4.69
CA SER A 92 -14.84 8.67 4.46
C SER A 92 -15.57 9.18 5.72
N GLY A 93 -16.25 8.29 6.45
CA GLY A 93 -16.88 8.62 7.72
C GLY A 93 -15.88 9.04 8.81
N VAL A 94 -14.69 8.42 8.87
CA VAL A 94 -13.64 8.80 9.81
C VAL A 94 -13.00 10.14 9.42
N GLN A 95 -12.75 10.37 8.13
CA GLN A 95 -12.21 11.65 7.64
C GLN A 95 -13.14 12.82 7.98
N GLY A 96 -14.46 12.68 7.77
CA GLY A 96 -15.41 13.73 8.14
C GLY A 96 -15.43 14.04 9.64
N LYS A 97 -15.23 13.03 10.50
CA LYS A 97 -15.11 13.24 11.96
C LYS A 97 -13.83 13.98 12.34
N ILE A 98 -12.72 13.72 11.65
CA ILE A 98 -11.45 14.40 11.88
C ILE A 98 -11.57 15.88 11.51
N GLU A 99 -12.16 16.20 10.34
CA GLU A 99 -12.40 17.59 9.93
C GLU A 99 -13.30 18.33 10.92
N CYS A 100 -14.39 17.68 11.38
CA CYS A 100 -15.27 18.26 12.40
C CYS A 100 -14.54 18.54 13.73
N LEU A 101 -13.69 17.62 14.20
CA LEU A 101 -12.90 17.83 15.41
C LEU A 101 -11.87 18.96 15.24
N GLN A 102 -11.30 19.11 14.05
CA GLN A 102 -10.34 20.17 13.75
C GLN A 102 -10.99 21.55 13.89
N GLU A 103 -12.24 21.73 13.43
CA GLU A 103 -12.99 22.99 13.64
C GLU A 103 -13.23 23.28 15.12
N VAL A 104 -13.60 22.27 15.92
CA VAL A 104 -13.81 22.43 17.37
C VAL A 104 -12.51 22.84 18.08
N VAL A 105 -11.39 22.20 17.77
CA VAL A 105 -10.09 22.55 18.37
C VAL A 105 -9.67 23.99 18.03
N GLU A 106 -9.95 24.46 16.81
CA GLU A 106 -9.69 25.84 16.43
C GLU A 106 -10.57 26.86 17.19
N THR A 107 -11.81 26.49 17.51
CA THR A 107 -12.68 27.35 18.34
C THR A 107 -12.17 27.45 19.77
N GLU A 108 -11.79 26.34 20.40
CA GLU A 108 -11.22 26.31 21.76
C GLU A 108 -9.89 27.09 21.84
N ALA A 109 -9.05 27.00 20.80
CA ALA A 109 -7.78 27.73 20.75
C ALA A 109 -7.95 29.26 20.68
N LYS A 110 -9.04 29.74 20.05
CA LYS A 110 -9.35 31.18 19.98
C LYS A 110 -9.80 31.72 21.34
N ASP A 111 -10.57 30.94 22.08
CA ASP A 111 -11.08 31.38 23.39
C ASP A 111 -9.98 31.33 24.48
N ALA A 112 -9.09 30.35 24.42
CA ALA A 112 -7.90 30.33 25.30
C ALA A 112 -6.99 31.56 25.10
N LYS A 113 -6.84 32.04 23.86
CA LYS A 113 -6.04 33.26 23.56
C LYS A 113 -6.70 34.52 24.10
N LYS A 114 -8.02 34.65 24.00
CA LYS A 114 -8.76 35.77 24.60
C LYS A 114 -8.61 35.76 26.12
N PHE A 115 -8.77 34.59 26.74
CA PHE A 115 -8.65 34.44 28.18
C PHE A 115 -7.25 34.84 28.68
N ARG A 116 -6.17 34.40 28.01
CA ARG A 116 -4.81 34.82 28.37
C ARG A 116 -4.58 36.32 28.29
N LYS A 117 -5.16 37.00 27.29
CA LYS A 117 -5.07 38.47 27.18
C LYS A 117 -5.78 39.17 28.33
N VAL A 118 -6.99 38.72 28.68
CA VAL A 118 -7.78 39.30 29.79
C VAL A 118 -7.06 39.09 31.12
N VAL A 119 -6.56 37.87 31.39
CA VAL A 119 -5.81 37.56 32.62
C VAL A 119 -4.52 38.39 32.69
N GLY A 120 -3.78 38.53 31.58
CA GLY A 120 -2.56 39.34 31.55
C GLY A 120 -2.81 40.81 31.90
N VAL A 121 -3.87 41.42 31.35
CA VAL A 121 -4.25 42.81 31.66
C VAL A 121 -4.67 42.94 33.12
N ALA A 122 -5.46 42.00 33.64
CA ALA A 122 -5.90 42.01 35.04
C ALA A 122 -4.71 41.91 36.02
N VAL A 123 -3.74 41.03 35.75
CA VAL A 123 -2.54 40.89 36.59
C VAL A 123 -1.71 42.18 36.61
N ILE A 124 -1.51 42.82 35.45
CA ILE A 124 -0.78 44.09 35.36
C ILE A 124 -1.49 45.20 36.15
N ALA A 125 -2.83 45.28 36.05
CA ALA A 125 -3.62 46.26 36.78
C ALA A 125 -3.53 46.07 38.30
N VAL A 126 -3.59 44.83 38.79
CA VAL A 126 -3.46 44.52 40.23
C VAL A 126 -2.06 44.86 40.74
N LEU A 127 -1.01 44.51 39.98
CA LEU A 127 0.36 44.87 40.35
C LEU A 127 0.57 46.38 40.40
N GLY A 128 0.05 47.13 39.42
CA GLY A 128 0.12 48.60 39.41
C GLY A 128 -0.64 49.25 40.57
N PHE A 129 -1.78 48.67 40.97
CA PHE A 129 -2.53 49.15 42.12
C PHE A 129 -1.77 48.91 43.43
N LEU A 130 -1.18 47.72 43.59
CA LEU A 130 -0.35 47.40 44.76
C LEU A 130 0.86 48.34 44.86
N THR A 131 1.58 48.60 43.77
CA THR A 131 2.73 49.51 43.81
C THR A 131 2.33 50.94 44.18
N MET A 132 1.18 51.44 43.70
CA MET A 132 0.66 52.74 44.14
C MET A 132 0.35 52.77 45.64
N VAL A 133 -0.29 51.73 46.18
CA VAL A 133 -0.60 51.63 47.61
C VAL A 133 0.69 51.60 48.44
N TYR A 134 1.69 50.83 48.03
CA TYR A 134 2.99 50.77 48.72
C TYR A 134 3.72 52.12 48.69
N CYS A 135 3.73 52.83 47.56
CA CYS A 135 4.32 54.17 47.48
C CYS A 135 3.62 55.17 48.38
N ASN A 136 2.29 55.12 48.47
CA ASN A 136 1.51 56.03 49.31
C ASN A 136 1.78 55.82 50.81
N GLN A 137 1.97 54.56 51.24
CA GLN A 137 2.33 54.25 52.63
C GLN A 137 3.75 54.71 53.02
N LEU A 138 4.67 54.85 52.07
CA LEU A 138 6.03 55.35 52.34
C LEU A 138 6.11 56.88 52.48
N GLN A 139 5.09 57.62 52.05
CA GLN A 139 5.06 59.09 52.14
C GLN A 139 4.41 59.60 53.43
N MET A 140 3.83 58.71 54.24
CA MET A 140 3.33 59.02 55.59
C MET A 140 4.35 58.62 56.64
#